data_AF-A0A2N1F938-F1
#
_entry.id   AF-A0A2N1F938-F1
#
_cell.length_a   1.000
_cell.length_b   1.000
_cell.length_c   1.000
_cell.angle_alpha   90.00
_cell.angle_beta   90.00
_cell.angle_gamma   90.00
#
_symmetry.space_group_name_H-M   'P 1'
#
loop_
_entity.id
_entity.type
_entity.pdbx_description
1 polymer ?
#
loop_
_entity_poly.entity_id
_entity_poly.type
_entity_poly.pdbx_seq_one_letter_code
_entity_poly.pdbx_strand_id
1 'polypeptide(L)'
;MKKKLFLIITLIALPNLIIGQKSSEELNQYKQFLPYVIKDIQENKTQKKSPHIESKIGKKFNKPWDVEKLDKETIKKTINTLIDNHTLHVEQDYRKKWNLDFHSTLNLNSAIEETSNTDNLLSNIIVSISNIELLDRNRIPVIETEERKVKINQDTELSFHSAGINIEFPLQKKYDTINGTISLTLVEYQKISYKEFRENDKNKSFNLGDFKGLKLLKIQQDKAYVYLPKLDENIKISGTSKTGEEYIGGNFNINIPKSVYDYAIGDNITEKLTKSLIDNLTIKDFKEEPQILIYKTSGIIENLFIYLKSSPKNLTSKTLNIKL
;
A
#
# COMPACT_ATOMS: atom_id res chain seq x y z
N MET A 1 -27.58 -3.08 38.94
CA MET A 1 -27.24 -1.85 38.19
C MET A 1 -25.72 -1.70 38.14
N LYS A 2 -25.19 -1.40 36.94
CA LYS A 2 -23.85 -0.83 36.64
C LYS A 2 -22.67 -1.62 37.22
N LYS A 3 -21.92 -2.38 36.42
CA LYS A 3 -20.78 -1.88 35.64
C LYS A 3 -20.61 -2.68 34.34
N LYS A 4 -21.14 -2.16 33.24
CA LYS A 4 -20.70 -2.43 31.86
C LYS A 4 -19.99 -1.16 31.40
N LEU A 5 -18.66 -1.12 31.45
CA LEU A 5 -17.82 -0.18 30.69
C LEU A 5 -16.36 -0.49 31.02
N PHE A 6 -15.69 -1.41 30.33
CA PHE A 6 -14.21 -1.42 30.26
C PHE A 6 -13.65 -2.42 29.22
N LEU A 7 -14.36 -2.68 28.12
CA LEU A 7 -13.84 -3.57 27.07
C LEU A 7 -14.04 -3.04 25.64
N ILE A 8 -13.98 -1.72 25.48
CA ILE A 8 -13.95 -1.07 24.18
C ILE A 8 -12.90 0.03 24.32
N ILE A 9 -11.64 -0.26 23.98
CA ILE A 9 -10.54 0.69 23.64
C ILE A 9 -9.23 -0.08 23.32
N THR A 10 -9.12 -1.41 23.50
CA THR A 10 -7.91 -2.18 23.15
C THR A 10 -7.83 -2.70 21.71
N LEU A 11 -8.58 -2.13 20.76
CA LEU A 11 -8.55 -2.55 19.34
C LEU A 11 -7.80 -1.59 18.40
N ILE A 12 -7.06 -0.61 18.92
CA ILE A 12 -6.27 0.35 18.13
C ILE A 12 -4.80 0.22 18.49
N ALA A 13 -4.18 -0.93 18.18
CA ALA A 13 -2.73 -1.09 18.09
C ALA A 13 -2.37 -2.44 17.46
N LEU A 14 -2.54 -2.57 16.15
CA LEU A 14 -1.75 -3.54 15.38
C LEU A 14 -0.91 -2.74 14.37
N PRO A 15 0.32 -2.35 14.73
CA PRO A 15 1.26 -1.85 13.75
C PRO A 15 1.92 -3.03 13.02
N ASN A 16 1.96 -2.95 11.69
CA ASN A 16 2.94 -3.58 10.80
C ASN A 16 3.31 -5.07 11.04
N LEU A 17 2.54 -5.99 10.45
CA LEU A 17 3.04 -7.33 10.15
C LEU A 17 3.87 -7.28 8.85
N ILE A 18 5.21 -7.25 8.99
CA ILE A 18 6.14 -7.52 7.88
C ILE A 18 6.54 -9.00 7.89
N ILE A 19 6.34 -9.58 6.72
CA ILE A 19 6.68 -10.89 6.15
C ILE A 19 8.07 -11.40 6.57
N GLY A 20 8.16 -12.70 6.92
CA GLY A 20 9.47 -13.36 7.00
C GLY A 20 9.59 -14.70 7.72
N GLN A 21 8.52 -15.33 8.22
CA GLN A 21 8.48 -16.75 8.62
C GLN A 21 7.01 -17.07 8.94
N LYS A 22 6.24 -17.46 7.92
CA LYS A 22 4.77 -17.58 8.03
C LYS A 22 4.37 -18.73 8.96
N SER A 23 4.15 -18.40 10.23
CA SER A 23 4.04 -19.32 11.36
C SER A 23 2.60 -19.78 11.64
N SER A 24 2.45 -20.80 12.49
CA SER A 24 1.17 -21.19 13.09
C SER A 24 0.44 -20.00 13.74
N GLU A 25 1.19 -19.02 14.25
CA GLU A 25 0.66 -17.82 14.87
C GLU A 25 -0.05 -16.90 13.87
N GLU A 26 0.52 -16.67 12.67
CA GLU A 26 -0.14 -15.90 11.62
C GLU A 26 -1.46 -16.56 11.19
N LEU A 27 -1.48 -17.88 11.05
CA LEU A 27 -2.71 -18.63 10.75
C LEU A 27 -3.74 -18.46 11.88
N ASN A 28 -3.33 -18.53 13.14
CA ASN A 28 -4.23 -18.35 14.27
C ASN A 28 -4.83 -16.94 14.32
N GLN A 29 -4.03 -15.90 14.08
CA GLN A 29 -4.52 -14.52 13.97
C GLN A 29 -5.50 -14.37 12.80
N TYR A 30 -5.16 -14.96 11.65
CA TYR A 30 -6.05 -14.98 10.49
C TYR A 30 -7.40 -15.66 10.79
N LYS A 31 -7.37 -16.84 11.45
CA LYS A 31 -8.58 -17.58 11.88
C LYS A 31 -9.48 -16.75 12.80
N GLN A 32 -8.91 -15.94 13.69
CA GLN A 32 -9.71 -15.06 14.57
C GLN A 32 -10.50 -13.99 13.81
N PHE A 33 -10.01 -13.58 12.64
CA PHE A 33 -10.65 -12.54 11.82
C PHE A 33 -11.74 -13.08 10.89
N LEU A 34 -11.62 -14.33 10.44
CA LEU A 34 -12.53 -14.94 9.47
C LEU A 34 -14.03 -14.91 9.82
N PRO A 35 -14.47 -15.09 11.09
CA PRO A 35 -15.90 -15.00 11.41
C PRO A 35 -16.50 -13.64 11.01
N TYR A 36 -15.73 -12.55 11.21
CA TYR A 36 -16.16 -11.21 10.87
C TYR A 36 -16.25 -11.00 9.37
N VAL A 37 -15.31 -11.54 8.59
CA VAL A 37 -15.35 -11.50 7.12
C VAL A 37 -16.54 -12.27 6.58
N ILE A 38 -16.75 -13.50 7.06
CA ILE A 38 -17.85 -14.36 6.64
C ILE A 38 -19.18 -13.66 6.94
N LYS A 39 -19.33 -13.12 8.15
CA LYS A 39 -20.52 -12.36 8.56
C LYS A 39 -20.73 -11.12 7.68
N ASP A 40 -19.68 -10.37 7.40
CA ASP A 40 -19.73 -9.18 6.55
C ASP A 40 -20.16 -9.53 5.11
N ILE A 41 -19.70 -10.66 4.56
CA ILE A 41 -20.16 -11.17 3.24
C ILE A 41 -21.64 -11.55 3.27
N GLN A 42 -22.15 -12.07 4.40
CA GLN A 42 -23.54 -12.50 4.58
C GLN A 42 -24.51 -11.34 4.82
N GLU A 43 -24.15 -10.37 5.67
CA GLU A 43 -24.97 -9.20 5.97
C GLU A 43 -25.28 -8.40 4.69
N ASN A 44 -24.45 -8.53 3.66
CA ASN A 44 -24.69 -7.99 2.33
C ASN A 44 -25.84 -8.67 1.55
N LYS A 45 -26.42 -9.79 2.01
CA LYS A 45 -27.64 -10.41 1.43
C LYS A 45 -28.91 -9.71 1.89
N THR A 46 -28.91 -9.16 3.10
CA THR A 46 -30.02 -8.40 3.67
C THR A 46 -29.76 -6.92 3.42
N GLN A 47 -30.61 -6.26 2.60
CA GLN A 47 -30.47 -4.85 2.20
C GLN A 47 -30.61 -3.84 3.37
N LYS A 48 -29.86 -3.99 4.46
CA LYS A 48 -29.71 -2.93 5.44
C LYS A 48 -28.74 -1.93 4.83
N LYS A 49 -29.28 -0.78 4.40
CA LYS A 49 -28.48 0.41 4.12
C LYS A 49 -27.55 0.61 5.32
N SER A 50 -26.26 0.36 5.15
CA SER A 50 -25.28 0.79 6.13
C SER A 50 -25.47 2.30 6.30
N PRO A 51 -25.45 2.84 7.53
CA PRO A 51 -25.57 4.27 7.73
C PRO A 51 -24.56 4.97 6.83
N HIS A 52 -25.07 5.90 6.01
CA HIS A 52 -24.26 6.73 5.14
C HIS A 52 -23.30 7.51 6.03
N ILE A 53 -22.08 7.02 6.18
CA ILE A 53 -21.01 7.81 6.77
C ILE A 53 -20.67 8.83 5.70
N GLU A 54 -20.81 10.11 6.01
CA GLU A 54 -20.35 11.19 5.13
C GLU A 54 -18.89 10.93 4.79
N SER A 55 -18.66 10.41 3.59
CA SER A 55 -17.32 10.06 3.14
C SER A 55 -16.59 11.37 2.88
N LYS A 56 -15.46 11.58 3.56
CA LYS A 56 -14.53 12.63 3.15
C LYS A 56 -13.94 12.20 1.81
N ILE A 57 -14.41 12.85 0.75
CA ILE A 57 -13.87 12.68 -0.59
C ILE A 57 -12.51 13.37 -0.65
N GLY A 58 -11.55 12.70 -1.30
CA GLY A 58 -10.15 13.07 -1.37
C GLY A 58 -9.78 13.83 -2.62
N LYS A 59 -8.53 13.67 -3.04
CA LYS A 59 -8.04 14.25 -4.28
C LYS A 59 -8.64 13.51 -5.48
N LYS A 60 -8.65 14.18 -6.64
CA LYS A 60 -8.98 13.56 -7.93
C LYS A 60 -8.08 12.33 -8.14
N PHE A 61 -8.67 11.23 -8.61
CA PHE A 61 -7.89 10.03 -8.92
C PHE A 61 -6.98 10.30 -10.11
N ASN A 62 -5.69 10.15 -9.88
CA ASN A 62 -4.65 10.26 -10.90
C ASN A 62 -4.52 8.90 -11.58
N LYS A 63 -4.97 8.81 -12.83
CA LYS A 63 -4.96 7.58 -13.63
C LYS A 63 -3.51 7.27 -14.04
N PRO A 64 -2.88 6.24 -13.45
CA PRO A 64 -1.44 6.04 -13.66
C PRO A 64 -1.12 5.59 -15.09
N TRP A 65 -2.07 5.06 -15.85
CA TRP A 65 -1.85 4.70 -17.26
C TRP A 65 -1.89 5.90 -18.23
N ASP A 66 -2.37 7.07 -17.80
CA ASP A 66 -2.45 8.27 -18.64
C ASP A 66 -1.15 9.12 -18.59
N VAL A 67 -0.13 8.66 -17.86
CA VAL A 67 1.10 9.41 -17.59
C VAL A 67 2.10 9.26 -18.74
N GLU A 68 2.59 10.39 -19.24
CA GLU A 68 3.64 10.40 -20.24
C GLU A 68 4.98 9.91 -19.69
N LYS A 69 5.76 9.25 -20.54
CA LYS A 69 7.12 8.82 -20.19
C LYS A 69 8.01 10.04 -20.02
N LEU A 70 8.86 10.02 -18.99
CA LEU A 70 9.84 11.08 -18.80
C LEU A 70 10.92 11.05 -19.90
N ASP A 71 11.25 12.20 -20.45
CA ASP A 71 12.41 12.35 -21.32
C ASP A 71 13.72 12.33 -20.51
N LYS A 72 14.85 12.13 -21.21
CA LYS A 72 16.17 11.98 -20.58
C LYS A 72 16.61 13.21 -19.78
N GLU A 73 16.26 14.42 -20.23
CA GLU A 73 16.67 15.64 -19.54
C GLU A 73 15.83 15.86 -18.28
N THR A 74 14.52 15.57 -18.34
CA THR A 74 13.66 15.57 -17.15
C THR A 74 14.13 14.55 -16.11
N ILE A 75 14.51 13.34 -16.53
CA ILE A 75 15.06 12.31 -15.63
C ILE A 75 16.31 12.80 -14.90
N LYS A 76 17.27 13.38 -15.63
CA LYS A 76 18.51 13.92 -15.05
C LYS A 76 18.22 15.08 -14.10
N LYS A 77 17.32 15.99 -14.49
CA LYS A 77 16.95 17.15 -13.69
C LYS A 77 16.32 16.72 -12.37
N THR A 78 15.36 15.80 -12.41
CA THR A 78 14.67 15.28 -11.22
C THR A 78 15.66 14.67 -10.24
N ILE A 79 16.54 13.75 -10.66
CA ILE A 79 17.50 13.12 -9.73
C ILE A 79 18.51 14.13 -9.17
N ASN A 80 18.97 15.09 -9.98
CA ASN A 80 19.88 16.13 -9.52
C ASN A 80 19.20 17.03 -8.48
N THR A 81 17.98 17.48 -8.75
CA THR A 81 17.22 18.31 -7.81
C THR A 81 16.99 17.59 -6.49
N LEU A 82 16.70 16.28 -6.51
CA LEU A 82 16.56 15.51 -5.28
C LEU A 82 17.86 15.45 -4.45
N ILE A 83 19.00 15.38 -5.13
CA ILE A 83 20.32 15.37 -4.50
C ILE A 83 20.70 16.75 -3.99
N ASP A 84 20.40 17.81 -4.75
CA ASP A 84 20.83 19.17 -4.42
C ASP A 84 19.95 19.81 -3.34
N ASN A 85 18.65 19.48 -3.30
CA ASN A 85 17.67 20.08 -2.39
C ASN A 85 17.25 19.15 -1.24
N HIS A 86 18.22 18.48 -0.62
CA HIS A 86 17.96 17.65 0.54
C HIS A 86 18.23 18.40 1.85
N THR A 87 17.50 18.03 2.89
CA THR A 87 17.72 18.44 4.28
C THR A 87 17.85 17.20 5.16
N LEU A 88 18.76 17.27 6.12
CA LEU A 88 19.03 16.21 7.09
C LEU A 88 18.82 16.74 8.49
N HIS A 89 18.09 16.01 9.31
CA HIS A 89 17.91 16.34 10.72
C HIS A 89 17.92 15.08 11.59
N VAL A 90 18.47 15.18 12.81
CA VAL A 90 18.40 14.11 13.79
C VAL A 90 17.36 14.47 14.84
N GLU A 91 16.27 13.71 14.88
CA GLU A 91 15.21 13.89 15.86
C GLU A 91 14.89 12.62 16.63
N GLN A 92 14.14 12.79 17.71
CA GLN A 92 13.64 11.69 18.52
C GLN A 92 12.12 11.58 18.33
N ASP A 93 11.66 10.39 17.95
CA ASP A 93 10.23 10.13 17.74
C ASP A 93 9.45 10.04 19.07
N TYR A 94 8.13 9.92 18.97
CA TYR A 94 7.22 9.77 20.12
C TYR A 94 7.47 8.48 20.94
N ARG A 95 8.19 7.50 20.39
CA ARG A 95 8.60 6.26 21.07
C ARG A 95 9.97 6.37 21.72
N LYS A 96 10.57 7.57 21.69
CA LYS A 96 11.92 7.86 22.19
C LYS A 96 13.05 7.21 21.36
N LYS A 97 12.77 6.83 20.10
CA LYS A 97 13.79 6.33 19.15
C LYS A 97 14.40 7.49 18.38
N TRP A 98 15.71 7.43 18.14
CA TRP A 98 16.42 8.44 17.35
C TRP A 98 16.35 8.09 15.87
N ASN A 99 16.10 9.07 15.02
CA ASN A 99 16.07 8.92 13.56
C ASN A 99 16.93 10.00 12.90
N LEU A 100 17.50 9.67 11.75
CA LEU A 100 17.99 10.64 10.77
C LEU A 100 16.91 10.81 9.71
N ASP A 101 16.32 11.98 9.66
CA ASP A 101 15.30 12.32 8.68
C ASP A 101 15.97 12.87 7.43
N PHE A 102 15.74 12.21 6.31
CA PHE A 102 16.10 12.69 4.99
C PHE A 102 14.85 13.16 4.29
N HIS A 103 14.80 14.47 4.03
CA HIS A 103 13.75 15.09 3.24
C HIS A 103 14.34 15.74 2.00
N SER A 104 13.70 15.56 0.85
CA SER A 104 14.11 16.22 -0.38
C SER A 104 12.89 16.62 -1.20
N THR A 105 12.94 17.82 -1.78
CA THR A 105 11.83 18.38 -2.57
C THR A 105 12.27 18.77 -3.97
N LEU A 106 11.42 18.47 -4.95
CA LEU A 106 11.57 19.02 -6.28
C LEU A 106 11.15 20.49 -6.24
N ASN A 107 12.06 21.42 -6.55
CA ASN A 107 11.72 22.84 -6.63
C ASN A 107 10.92 23.10 -7.91
N LEU A 108 9.60 23.01 -7.76
CA LEU A 108 8.62 23.03 -8.85
C LEU A 108 8.65 24.31 -9.70
N ASN A 109 9.10 25.44 -9.14
CA ASN A 109 9.11 26.73 -9.83
C ASN A 109 10.14 26.82 -10.97
N SER A 110 11.03 25.84 -11.12
CA SER A 110 12.13 25.89 -12.10
C SER A 110 12.03 24.84 -13.20
N ALA A 111 11.06 23.92 -13.15
CA ALA A 111 11.11 22.72 -14.00
C ALA A 111 9.84 22.31 -14.74
N ILE A 112 8.66 22.75 -14.31
CA ILE A 112 7.41 22.32 -14.92
C ILE A 112 6.47 23.53 -14.85
N GLU A 113 6.40 24.32 -15.93
CA GLU A 113 5.24 25.20 -16.12
C GLU A 113 3.99 24.29 -16.11
N GLU A 114 2.99 24.65 -15.29
CA GLU A 114 1.79 23.88 -14.90
C GLU A 114 1.91 23.01 -13.63
N THR A 115 2.08 23.69 -12.49
CA THR A 115 2.13 23.17 -11.12
C THR A 115 0.82 22.56 -10.57
N SER A 116 -0.20 22.32 -11.39
CA SER A 116 -1.39 21.55 -10.98
C SER A 116 -1.31 20.04 -11.33
N ASN A 117 -0.30 19.61 -12.12
CA ASN A 117 -0.21 18.25 -12.67
C ASN A 117 1.07 17.47 -12.31
N THR A 118 1.95 17.96 -11.44
CA THR A 118 3.21 17.26 -11.14
C THR A 118 3.01 15.89 -10.48
N ASP A 119 2.02 15.76 -9.60
CA ASP A 119 1.64 14.47 -9.00
C ASP A 119 1.15 13.48 -10.08
N ASN A 120 0.55 13.96 -11.18
CA ASN A 120 0.19 13.13 -12.33
C ASN A 120 1.44 12.68 -13.08
N LEU A 121 2.33 13.61 -13.41
CA LEU A 121 3.54 13.39 -14.20
C LEU A 121 4.51 12.38 -13.54
N LEU A 122 4.55 12.34 -12.21
CA LEU A 122 5.39 11.43 -11.44
C LEU A 122 4.66 10.20 -10.89
N SER A 123 3.37 9.99 -11.16
CA SER A 123 2.61 8.89 -10.54
C SER A 123 3.08 7.47 -10.93
N ASN A 124 3.89 7.36 -11.98
CA ASN A 124 4.58 6.13 -12.40
C ASN A 124 6.06 6.07 -12.03
N ILE A 125 6.56 7.10 -11.36
CA ILE A 125 7.95 7.23 -10.97
C ILE A 125 8.06 7.09 -9.46
N ILE A 126 9.00 6.28 -9.02
CA ILE A 126 9.35 6.13 -7.61
C ILE A 126 10.84 6.38 -7.43
N VAL A 127 11.25 6.66 -6.21
CA VAL A 127 12.66 6.72 -5.82
C VAL A 127 12.98 5.49 -5.01
N SER A 128 13.88 4.65 -5.51
CA SER A 128 14.45 3.55 -4.75
C SER A 128 15.71 4.04 -4.04
N ILE A 129 15.78 3.85 -2.72
CA ILE A 129 16.97 4.14 -1.90
C ILE A 129 17.68 2.83 -1.54
N SER A 130 18.97 2.76 -1.82
CA SER A 130 19.80 1.59 -1.59
C SER A 130 21.25 1.95 -1.26
N ASN A 131 22.09 0.94 -0.99
CA ASN A 131 23.51 1.09 -0.64
C ASN A 131 23.74 2.16 0.45
N ILE A 132 23.01 2.02 1.56
CA ILE A 132 23.02 2.98 2.66
C ILE A 132 24.21 2.67 3.56
N GLU A 133 25.21 3.55 3.55
CA GLU A 133 26.37 3.49 4.44
C GLU A 133 26.41 4.78 5.25
N LEU A 134 26.02 4.74 6.52
CA LEU A 134 26.04 5.89 7.43
C LEU A 134 26.91 5.57 8.65
N LEU A 135 27.91 6.42 8.89
CA LEU A 135 28.96 6.22 9.87
C LEU A 135 29.10 7.44 10.80
N ASP A 136 29.48 7.22 12.04
CA ASP A 136 29.87 8.28 12.97
C ASP A 136 31.31 8.75 12.71
N ARG A 137 31.78 9.72 13.52
CA ARG A 137 33.15 10.24 13.46
C ARG A 137 34.26 9.17 13.62
N ASN A 138 33.95 8.04 14.25
CA ASN A 138 34.86 6.93 14.50
C ASN A 138 34.71 5.81 13.46
N ARG A 139 33.95 6.04 12.38
CA ARG A 139 33.63 5.06 11.34
C ARG A 139 32.79 3.88 11.85
N ILE A 140 31.98 4.11 12.87
CA ILE A 140 31.06 3.09 13.41
C ILE A 140 29.69 3.27 12.73
N PRO A 141 29.07 2.19 12.21
CA PRO A 141 27.72 2.25 11.65
C PRO A 141 26.71 2.82 12.65
N VAL A 142 25.88 3.76 12.19
CA VAL A 142 24.92 4.49 13.05
C VAL A 142 23.50 3.93 13.02
N ILE A 143 23.17 3.15 11.98
CA ILE A 143 21.81 2.64 11.75
C ILE A 143 21.51 1.47 12.71
N GLU A 144 20.30 1.46 13.27
CA GLU A 144 19.75 0.35 14.05
C GLU A 144 19.36 -0.80 13.09
N THR A 145 20.11 -1.91 13.11
CA THR A 145 19.92 -3.04 12.17
C THR A 145 18.67 -3.88 12.42
N GLU A 146 18.00 -3.73 13.57
CA GLU A 146 16.86 -4.58 13.98
C GLU A 146 15.49 -4.05 13.52
N GLU A 147 15.40 -2.80 13.05
CA GLU A 147 14.12 -2.24 12.59
C GLU A 147 13.80 -2.60 11.13
N ARG A 148 12.70 -3.34 10.94
CA ARG A 148 12.24 -3.90 9.66
C ARG A 148 11.87 -2.88 8.56
N LYS A 149 11.88 -1.57 8.83
CA LYS A 149 11.40 -0.54 7.90
C LYS A 149 12.45 -0.09 6.88
N VAL A 150 13.72 -0.03 7.29
CA VAL A 150 14.84 0.33 6.41
C VAL A 150 15.87 -0.76 6.55
N LYS A 151 15.81 -1.75 5.68
CA LYS A 151 16.81 -2.82 5.67
C LYS A 151 18.04 -2.28 4.95
N ILE A 152 19.14 -2.17 5.68
CA ILE A 152 20.47 -1.86 5.11
C ILE A 152 20.71 -2.83 3.95
N ASN A 153 21.01 -2.31 2.76
CA ASN A 153 21.18 -3.07 1.50
C ASN A 153 19.91 -3.71 0.91
N GLN A 154 18.71 -3.18 1.19
CA GLN A 154 17.50 -3.49 0.41
C GLN A 154 16.83 -2.21 -0.10
N ASP A 155 16.26 -2.30 -1.30
CA ASP A 155 15.60 -1.21 -2.00
C ASP A 155 14.33 -0.77 -1.23
N THR A 156 14.30 0.47 -0.75
CA THR A 156 13.07 1.10 -0.24
C THR A 156 12.45 1.94 -1.35
N GLU A 157 11.25 1.57 -1.82
CA GLU A 157 10.50 2.35 -2.82
C GLU A 157 9.72 3.50 -2.15
N LEU A 158 10.04 4.74 -2.53
CA LEU A 158 9.35 5.94 -2.09
C LEU A 158 8.48 6.51 -3.21
N SER A 159 7.20 6.68 -2.92
CA SER A 159 6.30 7.45 -3.78
C SER A 159 6.50 8.95 -3.53
N PHE A 160 6.41 9.77 -4.57
CA PHE A 160 6.39 11.22 -4.40
C PHE A 160 5.13 11.64 -3.64
N HIS A 161 5.31 12.45 -2.60
CA HIS A 161 4.22 13.15 -1.94
C HIS A 161 4.51 14.65 -1.97
N SER A 162 3.58 15.42 -2.54
CA SER A 162 3.77 16.87 -2.72
C SER A 162 5.09 17.21 -3.44
N ALA A 163 5.41 16.43 -4.48
CA ALA A 163 6.67 16.52 -5.24
C ALA A 163 7.98 16.36 -4.41
N GLY A 164 7.92 15.75 -3.23
CA GLY A 164 9.09 15.41 -2.43
C GLY A 164 9.13 13.94 -2.03
N ILE A 165 10.27 13.54 -1.46
CA ILE A 165 10.47 12.25 -0.81
C ILE A 165 10.90 12.50 0.64
N ASN A 166 10.46 11.61 1.53
CA ASN A 166 10.88 11.59 2.93
C ASN A 166 11.20 10.15 3.34
N ILE A 167 12.32 9.96 4.03
CA ILE A 167 12.68 8.68 4.65
C ILE A 167 13.35 8.94 5.99
N GLU A 168 13.03 8.07 6.95
CA GLU A 168 13.61 8.10 8.30
C GLU A 168 14.57 6.91 8.42
N PHE A 169 15.82 7.17 8.79
CA PHE A 169 16.80 6.12 9.09
C PHE A 169 16.91 5.95 10.61
N PRO A 170 16.52 4.81 11.18
CA PRO A 170 16.58 4.61 12.62
C PRO A 170 18.03 4.55 13.09
N LEU A 171 18.36 5.30 14.13
CA LEU A 171 19.69 5.45 14.69
C LEU A 171 19.81 4.75 16.04
N GLN A 172 20.99 4.19 16.33
CA GLN A 172 21.26 3.54 17.61
C GLN A 172 21.19 4.49 18.81
N LYS A 173 21.44 5.80 18.59
CA LYS A 173 21.44 6.87 19.59
C LYS A 173 21.46 8.23 18.88
N LYS A 174 21.50 9.32 19.66
CA LYS A 174 21.80 10.65 19.12
C LYS A 174 23.25 10.71 18.61
N TYR A 175 23.44 11.23 17.40
CA TYR A 175 24.75 11.52 16.82
C TYR A 175 24.83 13.00 16.45
N ASP A 176 25.96 13.64 16.79
CA ASP A 176 26.24 15.04 16.42
C ASP A 176 26.95 15.15 15.06
N THR A 177 27.44 14.03 14.52
CA THR A 177 28.08 13.97 13.20
C THR A 177 27.78 12.63 12.57
N ILE A 178 27.28 12.66 11.33
CA ILE A 178 27.03 11.48 10.52
C ILE A 178 27.61 11.74 9.13
N ASN A 179 28.45 10.84 8.64
CA ASN A 179 28.99 10.89 7.29
C ASN A 179 28.70 9.59 6.57
N GLY A 180 28.49 9.64 5.26
CA GLY A 180 28.16 8.43 4.53
C GLY A 180 27.69 8.66 3.11
N THR A 181 27.11 7.61 2.53
CA THR A 181 26.52 7.65 1.20
C THR A 181 25.20 6.90 1.16
N ILE A 182 24.28 7.39 0.33
CA ILE A 182 23.08 6.66 -0.08
C ILE A 182 22.96 6.69 -1.60
N SER A 183 22.48 5.61 -2.21
CA SER A 183 22.17 5.59 -3.65
C SER A 183 20.69 5.89 -3.85
N LEU A 184 20.40 6.89 -4.67
CA LEU A 184 19.04 7.24 -5.11
C LEU A 184 18.87 6.79 -6.56
N THR A 185 17.88 5.95 -6.81
CA THR A 185 17.55 5.45 -8.15
C THR A 185 16.14 5.86 -8.53
N LEU A 186 15.99 6.57 -9.65
CA LEU A 186 14.66 6.79 -10.24
C LEU A 186 14.23 5.54 -10.99
N VAL A 187 13.03 5.08 -10.69
CA VAL A 187 12.46 3.86 -11.25
C VAL A 187 11.10 4.19 -11.85
N GLU A 188 10.81 3.64 -13.04
CA GLU A 188 9.57 3.87 -13.78
C GLU A 188 8.81 2.57 -14.04
N TYR A 189 7.50 2.63 -13.85
CA TYR A 189 6.56 1.61 -14.28
C TYR A 189 6.07 1.88 -15.71
N GLN A 190 6.81 1.39 -16.71
CA GLN A 190 6.65 1.80 -18.11
C GLN A 190 5.32 1.42 -18.78
N LYS A 191 4.68 0.34 -18.32
CA LYS A 191 3.42 -0.16 -18.88
C LYS A 191 2.48 -0.50 -17.74
N ILE A 192 1.26 0.00 -17.82
CA ILE A 192 0.21 -0.30 -16.87
C ILE A 192 -0.95 -0.91 -17.64
N SER A 193 -1.21 -2.19 -17.38
CA SER A 193 -2.42 -2.84 -17.87
C SER A 193 -3.55 -2.52 -16.91
N TYR A 194 -4.70 -2.08 -17.39
CA TYR A 194 -5.80 -1.70 -16.51
C TYR A 194 -7.16 -2.13 -17.05
N LYS A 195 -8.12 -2.19 -16.14
CA LYS A 195 -9.54 -2.35 -16.45
C LYS A 195 -10.37 -1.48 -15.52
N GLU A 196 -11.33 -0.77 -16.11
CA GLU A 196 -12.33 0.02 -15.40
C GLU A 196 -13.65 -0.76 -15.35
N PHE A 197 -14.31 -0.67 -14.20
CA PHE A 197 -15.63 -1.23 -13.93
C PHE A 197 -16.51 -0.18 -13.27
N ARG A 198 -17.82 -0.27 -13.48
CA ARG A 198 -18.85 0.54 -12.81
C ARG A 198 -19.60 -0.30 -11.81
N GLU A 199 -20.31 0.32 -10.86
CA GLU A 199 -21.08 -0.39 -9.82
C GLU A 199 -21.95 -1.55 -10.36
N ASN A 200 -22.55 -1.38 -11.54
CA ASN A 200 -23.42 -2.38 -12.17
C ASN A 200 -22.68 -3.57 -12.80
N ASP A 201 -21.35 -3.53 -12.89
CA ASP A 201 -20.56 -4.63 -13.42
C ASP A 201 -20.49 -5.78 -12.42
N LYS A 202 -20.93 -6.95 -12.87
CA LYS A 202 -20.96 -8.18 -12.07
C LYS A 202 -20.50 -9.36 -12.90
N ASN A 203 -19.75 -10.27 -12.28
CA ASN A 203 -19.26 -11.50 -12.89
C ASN A 203 -18.50 -11.30 -14.22
N LYS A 204 -17.74 -10.22 -14.34
CA LYS A 204 -16.96 -9.89 -15.55
C LYS A 204 -15.56 -10.49 -15.46
N SER A 205 -15.22 -11.38 -16.38
CA SER A 205 -13.85 -11.87 -16.53
C SER A 205 -12.99 -10.91 -17.35
N PHE A 206 -11.72 -10.77 -16.99
CA PHE A 206 -10.77 -9.87 -17.65
C PHE A 206 -9.33 -10.34 -17.44
N ASN A 207 -8.43 -9.75 -18.22
CA ASN A 207 -6.99 -9.96 -18.12
C ASN A 207 -6.30 -8.60 -17.91
N LEU A 208 -5.15 -8.60 -17.25
CA LEU A 208 -4.27 -7.44 -17.11
C LEU A 208 -2.89 -7.82 -17.66
N GLY A 209 -2.65 -7.51 -18.93
CA GLY A 209 -1.44 -7.95 -19.63
C GLY A 209 -1.35 -9.47 -19.66
N ASP A 210 -0.24 -10.02 -19.16
CA ASP A 210 -0.01 -11.47 -19.06
C ASP A 210 -0.73 -12.12 -17.88
N PHE A 211 -1.30 -11.33 -16.97
CA PHE A 211 -2.09 -11.83 -15.87
C PHE A 211 -3.51 -12.17 -16.35
N LYS A 212 -3.77 -13.46 -16.55
CA LYS A 212 -5.02 -13.96 -17.15
C LYS A 212 -5.98 -14.53 -16.12
N GLY A 213 -7.28 -14.46 -16.41
CA GLY A 213 -8.31 -15.16 -15.64
C GLY A 213 -8.78 -14.43 -14.38
N LEU A 214 -8.57 -13.11 -14.29
CA LEU A 214 -9.21 -12.31 -13.24
C LEU A 214 -10.72 -12.26 -13.47
N LYS A 215 -11.48 -12.10 -12.39
CA LYS A 215 -12.92 -11.89 -12.50
C LYS A 215 -13.42 -10.93 -11.43
N LEU A 216 -14.07 -9.85 -11.85
CA LEU A 216 -14.86 -9.03 -10.95
C LEU A 216 -16.12 -9.83 -10.61
N LEU A 217 -16.27 -10.21 -9.35
CA LEU A 217 -17.44 -10.95 -8.88
C LEU A 217 -18.63 -10.02 -8.73
N LYS A 218 -18.45 -8.90 -8.01
CA LYS A 218 -19.45 -7.82 -7.86
C LYS A 218 -18.81 -6.56 -7.26
N ILE A 219 -19.47 -5.43 -7.48
CA ILE A 219 -19.33 -4.20 -6.69
C ILE A 219 -20.63 -4.02 -5.91
N GLN A 220 -20.53 -3.61 -4.66
CA GLN A 220 -21.68 -3.40 -3.79
C GLN A 220 -21.34 -2.30 -2.77
N GLN A 221 -21.96 -1.14 -2.94
CA GLN A 221 -21.72 0.03 -2.08
C GLN A 221 -20.21 0.34 -1.98
N ASP A 222 -19.66 0.26 -0.78
CA ASP A 222 -18.27 0.56 -0.44
C ASP A 222 -17.32 -0.64 -0.65
N LYS A 223 -17.76 -1.72 -1.32
CA LYS A 223 -16.98 -2.95 -1.46
C LYS A 223 -16.93 -3.49 -2.88
N ALA A 224 -15.78 -4.00 -3.27
CA ALA A 224 -15.58 -4.78 -4.49
C ALA A 224 -14.98 -6.15 -4.18
N TYR A 225 -15.43 -7.16 -4.92
CA TYR A 225 -14.99 -8.55 -4.76
C TYR A 225 -14.35 -9.01 -6.05
N VAL A 226 -13.06 -9.35 -6.00
CA VAL A 226 -12.27 -9.70 -7.17
C VAL A 226 -11.66 -11.08 -6.97
N TYR A 227 -11.93 -11.97 -7.91
CA TYR A 227 -11.27 -13.26 -8.00
C TYR A 227 -9.87 -13.08 -8.60
N LEU A 228 -8.88 -13.55 -7.85
CA LEU A 228 -7.47 -13.56 -8.22
C LEU A 228 -7.03 -15.03 -8.44
N PRO A 229 -6.75 -15.45 -9.69
CA PRO A 229 -6.26 -16.80 -9.98
C PRO A 229 -4.90 -17.10 -9.34
N LYS A 230 -4.10 -16.06 -9.06
CA LYS A 230 -2.85 -16.13 -8.29
C LYS A 230 -2.63 -14.85 -7.49
N LEU A 231 -1.79 -14.87 -6.46
CA LEU A 231 -1.47 -13.65 -5.71
C LEU A 231 -0.35 -12.86 -6.41
N ASP A 232 -0.56 -11.56 -6.59
CA ASP A 232 0.44 -10.63 -7.13
C ASP A 232 0.27 -9.26 -6.47
N GLU A 233 1.30 -8.82 -5.75
CA GLU A 233 1.32 -7.57 -4.99
C GLU A 233 1.35 -6.31 -5.88
N ASN A 234 1.66 -6.48 -7.17
CA ASN A 234 1.66 -5.42 -8.17
C ASN A 234 0.26 -5.13 -8.74
N ILE A 235 -0.71 -5.99 -8.47
CA ILE A 235 -2.12 -5.68 -8.75
C ILE A 235 -2.58 -4.64 -7.72
N LYS A 236 -2.98 -3.48 -8.22
CA LYS A 236 -3.55 -2.39 -7.43
C LYS A 236 -5.02 -2.22 -7.78
N ILE A 237 -5.79 -1.81 -6.77
CA ILE A 237 -7.22 -1.51 -6.90
C ILE A 237 -7.48 -0.15 -6.29
N SER A 238 -8.17 0.70 -7.05
CA SER A 238 -8.65 2.00 -6.60
C SER A 238 -10.13 2.15 -6.94
N GLY A 239 -10.94 2.54 -5.96
CA GLY A 239 -12.34 2.93 -6.14
C GLY A 239 -12.48 4.44 -6.06
N THR A 240 -13.35 5.02 -6.89
CA THR A 240 -13.62 6.46 -6.91
C THR A 240 -15.11 6.75 -6.78
N SER A 241 -15.41 7.97 -6.35
CA SER A 241 -16.74 8.55 -6.38
C SER A 241 -17.22 8.84 -7.81
N LYS A 242 -18.47 9.29 -7.91
CA LYS A 242 -19.10 9.73 -9.16
C LYS A 242 -18.38 10.91 -9.79
N THR A 243 -17.76 11.76 -8.97
CA THR A 243 -16.95 12.91 -9.39
C THR A 243 -15.51 12.52 -9.76
N GLY A 244 -15.13 11.24 -9.63
CA GLY A 244 -13.80 10.74 -10.00
C GLY A 244 -12.72 10.99 -8.94
N GLU A 245 -13.13 11.20 -7.69
CA GLU A 245 -12.22 11.44 -6.56
C GLU A 245 -12.01 10.16 -5.75
N GLU A 246 -10.80 9.95 -5.23
CA GLU A 246 -10.51 8.83 -4.32
C GLU A 246 -11.03 9.13 -2.90
N TYR A 247 -11.27 8.10 -2.11
CA TYR A 247 -11.74 8.24 -0.73
C TYR A 247 -10.57 8.50 0.25
N ILE A 248 -10.71 9.50 1.14
CA ILE A 248 -9.69 9.77 2.18
C ILE A 248 -9.84 8.77 3.32
N GLY A 249 -8.79 7.97 3.54
CA GLY A 249 -8.73 6.98 4.61
C GLY A 249 -9.68 5.80 4.38
N GLY A 250 -9.26 4.60 4.79
CA GLY A 250 -10.13 3.43 4.79
C GLY A 250 -10.16 2.61 3.50
N ASN A 251 -9.14 2.70 2.64
CA ASN A 251 -8.91 1.69 1.61
C ASN A 251 -8.33 0.44 2.27
N PHE A 252 -9.12 -0.62 2.37
CA PHE A 252 -8.72 -1.88 2.99
C PHE A 252 -8.79 -3.01 1.97
N ASN A 253 -7.72 -3.82 1.93
CA ASN A 253 -7.60 -4.97 1.07
C ASN A 253 -7.46 -6.22 1.93
N ILE A 254 -8.34 -7.20 1.71
CA ILE A 254 -8.27 -8.50 2.38
C ILE A 254 -8.27 -9.57 1.30
N ASN A 255 -7.29 -10.48 1.35
CA ASN A 255 -7.36 -11.71 0.58
C ASN A 255 -7.93 -12.82 1.47
N ILE A 256 -8.91 -13.55 0.94
CA ILE A 256 -9.41 -14.78 1.54
C ILE A 256 -9.36 -15.93 0.53
N PRO A 257 -9.14 -17.18 0.96
CA PRO A 257 -9.25 -18.34 0.09
C PRO A 257 -10.62 -18.39 -0.57
N LYS A 258 -10.67 -18.84 -1.83
CA LYS A 258 -11.94 -19.01 -2.56
C LYS A 258 -12.92 -19.89 -1.79
N SER A 259 -12.45 -20.94 -1.12
CA SER A 259 -13.27 -21.84 -0.31
C SER A 259 -14.01 -21.11 0.82
N VAL A 260 -13.37 -20.14 1.47
CA VAL A 260 -13.99 -19.30 2.50
C VAL A 260 -15.06 -18.40 1.90
N TYR A 261 -14.79 -17.80 0.74
CA TYR A 261 -15.77 -16.98 0.04
C TYR A 261 -16.99 -17.80 -0.41
N ASP A 262 -16.75 -18.95 -1.06
CA ASP A 262 -17.79 -19.86 -1.52
C ASP A 262 -18.69 -20.32 -0.35
N TYR A 263 -18.06 -20.64 0.78
CA TYR A 263 -18.79 -20.93 2.01
C TYR A 263 -19.63 -19.73 2.45
N ALA A 264 -19.06 -18.53 2.52
CA ALA A 264 -19.71 -17.33 3.01
C ALA A 264 -20.91 -16.88 2.17
N ILE A 265 -20.90 -17.11 0.86
CA ILE A 265 -22.03 -16.82 -0.03
C ILE A 265 -23.11 -17.91 -0.03
N GLY A 266 -22.87 -19.05 0.60
CA GLY A 266 -23.84 -20.14 0.74
C GLY A 266 -25.06 -19.77 1.59
N ASP A 267 -26.03 -20.67 1.63
CA ASP A 267 -27.23 -20.55 2.47
C ASP A 267 -27.09 -21.40 3.75
N ASN A 268 -27.90 -21.11 4.77
CA ASN A 268 -27.97 -21.86 6.04
C ASN A 268 -26.65 -21.93 6.84
N ILE A 269 -25.86 -20.85 6.82
CA ILE A 269 -24.62 -20.77 7.59
C ILE A 269 -24.93 -20.55 9.07
N THR A 270 -24.35 -21.38 9.93
CA THR A 270 -24.50 -21.31 11.39
C THR A 270 -23.14 -21.07 12.05
N GLU A 271 -23.12 -20.51 13.26
CA GLU A 271 -21.87 -20.29 14.01
C GLU A 271 -21.07 -21.59 14.20
N LYS A 272 -21.76 -22.72 14.42
CA LYS A 272 -21.13 -24.05 14.54
C LYS A 272 -20.42 -24.48 13.26
N LEU A 273 -21.07 -24.30 12.11
CA LEU A 273 -20.47 -24.65 10.81
C LEU A 273 -19.30 -23.69 10.48
N THR A 274 -19.45 -22.40 10.80
CA THR A 274 -18.40 -21.39 10.58
C THR A 274 -17.17 -21.72 11.41
N LYS A 275 -17.36 -22.05 12.69
CA LYS A 275 -16.27 -22.47 13.57
C LYS A 275 -15.57 -23.74 13.05
N SER A 276 -16.35 -24.75 12.65
CA SER A 276 -15.80 -25.98 12.08
C SER A 276 -14.94 -25.73 10.84
N LEU A 277 -15.40 -24.86 9.92
CA LEU A 277 -14.62 -24.47 8.74
C LEU A 277 -13.28 -23.83 9.17
N ILE A 278 -13.34 -22.82 10.05
CA ILE A 278 -12.18 -22.03 10.47
C ILE A 278 -11.16 -22.90 11.22
N ASP A 279 -11.63 -23.76 12.13
CA ASP A 279 -10.76 -24.64 12.92
C ASP A 279 -9.99 -25.60 12.01
N ASN A 280 -10.61 -26.07 10.92
CA ASN A 280 -10.01 -26.98 9.96
C ASN A 280 -9.08 -26.32 8.92
N LEU A 281 -9.03 -24.98 8.84
CA LEU A 281 -8.11 -24.32 7.90
C LEU A 281 -6.65 -24.58 8.27
N THR A 282 -5.85 -24.88 7.26
CA THR A 282 -4.41 -25.11 7.36
C THR A 282 -3.62 -23.94 6.79
N ILE A 283 -2.30 -23.94 7.02
CA ILE A 283 -1.38 -22.97 6.40
C ILE A 283 -1.43 -23.09 4.87
N LYS A 284 -1.70 -24.29 4.35
CA LYS A 284 -1.82 -24.53 2.90
C LYS A 284 -3.05 -23.81 2.36
N ASP A 285 -4.21 -23.97 2.99
CA ASP A 285 -5.47 -23.35 2.54
C ASP A 285 -5.37 -21.81 2.55
N PHE A 286 -4.69 -21.25 3.57
CA PHE A 286 -4.43 -19.81 3.65
C PHE A 286 -3.61 -19.27 2.46
N LYS A 287 -2.69 -20.07 1.93
CA LYS A 287 -1.80 -19.70 0.81
C LYS A 287 -2.27 -20.22 -0.53
N GLU A 288 -3.36 -20.99 -0.55
CA GLU A 288 -3.82 -21.70 -1.74
C GLU A 288 -4.43 -20.72 -2.74
N GLU A 289 -4.12 -20.93 -4.00
CA GLU A 289 -4.74 -20.22 -5.11
C GLU A 289 -5.90 -21.06 -5.66
N PRO A 290 -7.03 -20.44 -6.04
CA PRO A 290 -7.26 -18.99 -6.18
C PRO A 290 -7.74 -18.30 -4.89
N GLN A 291 -7.60 -16.97 -4.86
CA GLN A 291 -7.98 -16.11 -3.75
C GLN A 291 -9.07 -15.11 -4.17
N ILE A 292 -9.86 -14.63 -3.21
CA ILE A 292 -10.79 -13.51 -3.38
C ILE A 292 -10.22 -12.31 -2.64
N LEU A 293 -9.94 -11.25 -3.40
CA LEU A 293 -9.62 -9.94 -2.86
C LEU A 293 -10.92 -9.19 -2.59
N ILE A 294 -11.10 -8.77 -1.35
CA ILE A 294 -12.16 -7.88 -0.89
C ILE A 294 -11.52 -6.50 -0.72
N TYR A 295 -11.87 -5.58 -1.61
CA TYR A 295 -11.50 -4.18 -1.53
C TYR A 295 -12.64 -3.40 -0.89
N LYS A 296 -12.35 -2.61 0.14
CA LYS A 296 -13.32 -1.77 0.85
C LYS A 296 -12.85 -0.32 0.86
N THR A 297 -13.77 0.61 0.66
CA THR A 297 -13.58 2.06 0.72
C THR A 297 -14.40 2.68 1.86
N SER A 298 -14.21 3.96 2.15
CA SER A 298 -15.03 4.70 3.13
C SER A 298 -16.30 5.31 2.55
N GLY A 299 -16.53 5.19 1.23
CA GLY A 299 -17.75 5.63 0.54
C GLY A 299 -18.12 4.70 -0.62
N ILE A 300 -19.24 4.98 -1.30
CA ILE A 300 -19.82 4.12 -2.34
C ILE A 300 -18.97 4.13 -3.61
N ILE A 301 -18.46 2.96 -4.02
CA ILE A 301 -17.65 2.79 -5.23
C ILE A 301 -18.54 2.97 -6.47
N GLU A 302 -18.30 4.06 -7.19
CA GLU A 302 -19.00 4.36 -8.45
C GLU A 302 -18.21 3.82 -9.63
N ASN A 303 -16.88 4.03 -9.62
CA ASN A 303 -15.95 3.44 -10.56
C ASN A 303 -14.86 2.67 -9.80
N LEU A 304 -14.50 1.49 -10.32
CA LEU A 304 -13.44 0.65 -9.80
C LEU A 304 -12.38 0.46 -10.90
N PHE A 305 -11.14 0.79 -10.56
CA PHE A 305 -9.99 0.59 -11.40
C PHE A 305 -9.14 -0.54 -10.84
N ILE A 306 -8.91 -1.57 -11.65
CA ILE A 306 -7.99 -2.66 -11.32
C ILE A 306 -6.86 -2.59 -12.33
N TYR A 307 -5.63 -2.45 -11.86
CA TYR A 307 -4.48 -2.25 -12.72
C TYR A 307 -3.24 -2.99 -12.22
N LEU A 308 -2.44 -3.44 -13.17
CA LEU A 308 -1.18 -4.13 -12.97
C LEU A 308 -0.07 -3.24 -13.49
N LYS A 309 0.81 -2.79 -12.59
CA LYS A 309 2.05 -2.13 -12.99
C LYS A 309 3.03 -3.20 -13.49
N SER A 310 3.66 -2.99 -14.64
CA SER A 310 4.69 -3.89 -15.16
C SER A 310 5.88 -3.97 -14.20
N SER A 311 6.85 -4.85 -14.47
CA SER A 311 8.12 -4.79 -13.73
C SER A 311 8.74 -3.38 -13.82
N PRO A 312 9.25 -2.84 -12.72
CA PRO A 312 9.90 -1.54 -12.69
C PRO A 312 11.15 -1.52 -13.59
N LYS A 313 11.45 -0.36 -14.17
CA LYS A 313 12.70 -0.13 -14.92
C LYS A 313 13.49 1.00 -14.29
N ASN A 314 14.75 0.74 -14.01
CA ASN A 314 15.67 1.78 -13.56
C ASN A 314 15.91 2.79 -14.68
N LEU A 315 15.62 4.06 -14.41
CA LEU A 315 15.84 5.17 -15.32
C LEU A 315 17.23 5.76 -15.16
N THR A 316 17.62 6.07 -13.93
CA THR A 316 18.93 6.62 -13.57
C THR A 316 19.23 6.35 -12.10
N SER A 317 20.51 6.34 -11.73
CA SER A 317 20.95 6.19 -10.34
C SER A 317 22.08 7.16 -10.06
N LYS A 318 22.08 7.74 -8.85
CA LYS A 318 23.14 8.61 -8.36
C LYS A 318 23.38 8.41 -6.89
N THR A 319 24.64 8.51 -6.49
CA THR A 319 25.06 8.46 -5.10
C THR A 319 25.03 9.87 -4.51
N LEU A 320 24.33 10.02 -3.38
CA LEU A 320 24.33 11.19 -2.54
C LEU A 320 25.32 10.98 -1.39
N ASN A 321 26.18 11.98 -1.15
CA ASN A 321 27.02 12.03 0.04
C ASN A 321 26.24 12.67 1.18
N ILE A 322 26.13 11.95 2.30
CA ILE A 322 25.49 12.41 3.53
C ILE A 322 26.57 13.01 4.43
N LYS A 323 26.32 14.23 4.92
CA LYS A 323 27.17 14.91 5.88
C LYS A 323 26.32 15.79 6.78
N LEU A 324 26.24 15.41 8.05
CA LEU A 324 25.62 16.19 9.14
C LEU A 324 26.69 16.84 10.01
#